data_AF-A0SEC1-F1
#
_entry.id   AF-A0SEC1-F1
#
_cell.length_a   1.000
_cell.length_b   1.000
_cell.length_c   1.000
_cell.angle_alpha   90.00
_cell.angle_beta   90.00
_cell.angle_gamma   90.00
#
_symmetry.space_group_name_H-M   'P 1'
#
loop_
_entity.id
_entity.type
_entity.pdbx_description
1 polymer ?
#
loop_
_entity_poly.entity_id
_entity_poly.type
_entity_poly.pdbx_seq_one_letter_code
_entity_poly.pdbx_strand_id
1 'polypeptide(L)'
;HLLQWLLLLLPTLCGPGTAAWTTSSLACAQGPEFWCQSLEQALQCRALGHCLQEVWGHVGADDLCQECEDIVHILNKMAKEAIFQDTMREFLEQECNVLPLKLLMPQCNQVLDDYFPLVIDYFQNQIDSNSICMHLGLCKSRQPEPE
;
A
#
# COMPACT_ATOMS: atom_id res chain seq x y z
N HIS A 1 58.36 24.31 27.86
CA HIS A 1 57.68 25.35 27.06
C HIS A 1 57.15 24.88 25.72
N LEU A 2 57.71 23.89 25.00
CA LEU A 2 57.10 23.34 23.77
C LEU A 2 55.80 22.55 24.00
N LEU A 3 55.63 21.88 25.15
CA LEU A 3 54.44 21.07 25.44
C LEU A 3 53.17 21.89 25.70
N GLN A 4 53.31 23.13 26.18
CA GLN A 4 52.17 24.02 26.47
C GLN A 4 51.58 24.65 25.20
N TRP A 5 52.35 24.75 24.12
CA TRP A 5 51.86 25.29 22.84
C TRP A 5 51.14 24.22 22.00
N LEU A 6 51.48 22.93 22.18
CA LEU A 6 50.81 21.79 21.55
C LEU A 6 49.38 21.57 22.06
N LEU A 7 49.09 21.90 23.32
CA LEU A 7 47.76 21.74 23.91
C LEU A 7 46.75 22.82 23.46
N LEU A 8 47.21 23.95 22.94
CA LEU A 8 46.34 25.03 22.44
C LEU A 8 45.92 24.87 20.98
N LEU A 9 46.47 23.88 20.26
CA LEU A 9 46.12 23.59 18.86
C LEU A 9 45.08 22.46 18.69
N LEU A 10 44.65 21.82 19.79
CA LEU A 10 43.65 20.74 19.77
C LEU A 10 42.16 21.15 19.75
N PRO A 11 41.72 22.42 19.93
CA PRO A 11 40.28 22.71 19.89
C PRO A 11 39.71 22.96 18.48
N THR A 12 40.46 22.71 17.39
CA THR A 12 39.96 22.96 16.01
C THR A 12 39.28 21.78 15.31
N LEU A 13 39.03 20.65 15.98
CA LEU A 13 38.30 19.53 15.37
C LEU A 13 36.86 19.30 15.85
N CYS A 14 36.32 20.10 16.76
CA CYS A 14 34.89 20.05 17.09
C CYS A 14 34.24 21.35 16.66
N GLY A 15 33.86 21.43 15.38
CA GLY A 15 32.88 22.41 14.94
C GLY A 15 31.55 22.17 15.68
N PRO A 16 30.67 23.17 15.78
CA PRO A 16 29.37 23.10 16.47
C PRO A 16 28.34 22.25 15.67
N GLY A 17 28.72 21.03 15.29
CA GLY A 17 27.89 20.09 14.54
C GLY A 17 27.48 18.84 15.33
N THR A 18 27.92 18.66 16.58
CA THR A 18 27.73 17.40 17.33
C THR A 18 26.66 17.43 18.42
N ALA A 19 26.12 18.60 18.79
CA ALA A 19 25.09 18.70 19.83
C ALA A 19 23.76 18.03 19.43
N ALA A 20 23.45 17.95 18.13
CA ALA A 20 22.21 17.32 17.67
C ALA A 20 22.23 15.78 17.78
N TRP A 21 23.41 15.15 17.65
CA TRP A 21 23.55 13.69 17.57
C TRP A 21 23.57 13.04 18.96
N THR A 22 24.10 13.74 19.96
CA THR A 22 24.08 13.28 21.36
C THR A 22 22.68 13.33 21.94
N THR A 23 21.88 14.32 21.53
CA THR A 23 20.51 14.50 21.99
C THR A 23 19.57 13.42 21.43
N SER A 24 19.72 13.05 20.16
CA SER A 24 18.91 11.98 19.55
C SER A 24 19.21 10.59 20.16
N SER A 25 20.48 10.27 20.41
CA SER A 25 20.85 8.99 21.06
C SER A 25 20.32 8.86 22.49
N LEU A 26 20.28 9.96 23.26
CA LEU A 26 19.69 9.96 24.60
C LEU A 26 18.18 9.77 24.54
N ALA A 27 17.53 10.30 23.51
CA ALA A 27 16.09 10.16 23.32
C ALA A 27 15.67 8.71 23.03
N CYS A 28 16.46 7.97 22.24
CA CYS A 28 16.20 6.55 21.97
C CYS A 28 16.22 5.65 23.23
N ALA A 29 16.90 6.07 24.31
CA ALA A 29 16.92 5.33 25.57
C ALA A 29 15.58 5.39 26.34
N GLN A 30 14.63 6.22 25.92
CA GLN A 30 13.29 6.36 26.52
C GLN A 30 12.38 5.16 26.25
N GLY A 31 12.81 4.22 25.40
CA GLY A 31 12.07 2.98 25.14
C GLY A 31 11.00 3.11 24.05
N PRO A 32 10.25 2.02 23.77
CA PRO A 32 9.31 1.92 22.64
C PRO A 32 8.30 3.06 22.58
N GLU A 33 7.90 3.55 23.75
CA GLU A 33 7.02 4.71 23.92
C GLU A 33 7.51 5.98 23.20
N PHE A 34 8.83 6.12 22.99
CA PHE A 34 9.42 7.24 22.24
C PHE A 34 9.70 6.87 20.79
N TRP A 35 10.41 5.77 20.54
CA TRP A 35 10.86 5.45 19.18
C TRP A 35 9.78 4.83 18.28
N CYS A 36 8.63 4.43 18.82
CA CYS A 36 7.46 4.03 18.04
C CYS A 36 6.37 5.11 17.93
N GLN A 37 6.68 6.37 18.26
CA GLN A 37 5.74 7.48 18.06
C GLN A 37 5.59 7.87 16.57
N SER A 38 6.63 7.71 15.76
CA SER A 38 6.53 7.88 14.31
C SER A 38 7.65 7.15 13.55
N LEU A 39 7.48 7.02 12.23
CA LEU A 39 8.47 6.44 11.31
C LEU A 39 9.84 7.12 11.42
N GLU A 40 9.88 8.43 11.64
CA GLU A 40 11.14 9.17 11.73
C GLU A 40 11.95 8.75 12.96
N GLN A 41 11.35 8.71 14.16
CA GLN A 41 12.03 8.29 15.38
C GLN A 41 12.41 6.80 15.33
N ALA A 42 11.57 5.95 14.73
CA ALA A 42 11.87 4.53 14.56
C ALA A 42 13.10 4.28 13.68
N LEU A 43 13.28 5.08 12.63
CA LEU A 43 14.47 5.05 11.78
C LEU A 43 15.69 5.63 12.50
N GLN A 44 15.54 6.78 13.17
CA GLN A 44 16.63 7.42 13.93
C GLN A 44 17.17 6.51 15.04
N CYS A 45 16.29 5.78 15.71
CA CYS A 45 16.63 4.85 16.79
C CYS A 45 16.91 3.42 16.31
N ARG A 46 16.90 3.16 14.99
CA ARG A 46 17.12 1.83 14.37
C ARG A 46 16.22 0.73 14.93
N ALA A 47 14.98 1.10 15.18
CA ALA A 47 14.05 0.31 15.93
C ALA A 47 12.73 0.07 15.15
N LEU A 48 12.74 0.46 13.87
CA LEU A 48 11.66 0.22 12.89
C LEU A 48 11.15 -1.22 12.90
N GLY A 49 12.05 -2.22 13.01
CA GLY A 49 11.65 -3.62 13.05
C GLY A 49 10.72 -3.95 14.23
N HIS A 50 11.01 -3.43 15.42
CA HIS A 50 10.16 -3.64 16.60
C HIS A 50 8.90 -2.78 16.55
N CYS A 51 8.95 -1.54 16.05
CA CYS A 51 7.73 -0.75 15.91
C CYS A 51 6.76 -1.35 14.91
N LEU A 52 7.25 -1.85 13.78
CA LEU A 52 6.42 -2.59 12.84
C LEU A 52 5.85 -3.83 13.51
N GLN A 53 6.66 -4.67 14.15
CA GLN A 53 6.17 -5.96 14.64
C GLN A 53 5.26 -5.85 15.87
N GLU A 54 5.58 -5.01 16.85
CA GLU A 54 5.02 -5.08 18.20
C GLU A 54 4.10 -3.88 18.56
N VAL A 55 4.19 -2.75 17.85
CA VAL A 55 3.50 -1.51 18.25
C VAL A 55 2.51 -1.01 17.20
N TRP A 56 2.96 -0.82 15.96
CA TRP A 56 2.09 -0.43 14.83
C TRP A 56 1.33 -1.61 14.23
N GLY A 57 1.78 -2.82 14.54
CA GLY A 57 1.30 -4.04 13.95
C GLY A 57 2.03 -4.33 12.64
N HIS A 58 2.56 -5.56 12.56
CA HIS A 58 2.65 -6.25 11.29
C HIS A 58 1.26 -6.17 10.65
N VAL A 59 1.18 -5.82 9.38
CA VAL A 59 0.00 -6.27 8.63
C VAL A 59 0.17 -7.78 8.56
N GLY A 60 -0.51 -8.51 9.44
CA GLY A 60 -0.46 -9.96 9.44
C GLY A 60 -0.89 -10.47 8.06
N ALA A 61 -0.44 -11.65 7.66
CA ALA A 61 -0.94 -12.25 6.43
C ALA A 61 -2.48 -12.39 6.45
N ASP A 62 -3.06 -12.56 7.63
CA ASP A 62 -4.51 -12.60 7.83
C ASP A 62 -5.16 -11.20 7.73
N ASP A 63 -4.47 -10.14 8.16
CA ASP A 63 -4.92 -8.75 7.97
C ASP A 63 -4.90 -8.35 6.49
N LEU A 64 -3.88 -8.78 5.73
CA LEU A 64 -3.81 -8.58 4.27
C LEU A 64 -4.90 -9.37 3.53
N CYS A 65 -5.21 -10.58 4.01
CA CYS A 65 -6.29 -11.39 3.46
C CYS A 65 -7.63 -10.69 3.66
N GLN A 66 -7.93 -10.25 4.88
CA GLN A 66 -9.18 -9.55 5.19
C GLN A 66 -9.31 -8.24 4.40
N GLU A 67 -8.25 -7.42 4.37
CA GLU A 67 -8.24 -6.16 3.60
C GLU A 67 -8.48 -6.42 2.11
N CYS A 68 -7.85 -7.46 1.55
CA CYS A 68 -8.09 -7.85 0.17
C CYS A 68 -9.56 -8.25 -0.05
N GLU A 69 -10.11 -9.10 0.82
CA GLU A 69 -11.49 -9.57 0.68
C GLU A 69 -12.50 -8.42 0.77
N ASP A 70 -12.25 -7.46 1.67
CA ASP A 70 -13.07 -6.25 1.84
C ASP A 70 -13.00 -5.35 0.59
N ILE A 71 -11.79 -5.10 0.05
CA ILE A 71 -11.62 -4.34 -1.18
C ILE A 71 -12.35 -5.02 -2.34
N VAL A 72 -12.16 -6.34 -2.53
CA VAL A 72 -12.82 -7.08 -3.61
C VAL A 72 -14.34 -7.09 -3.42
N HIS A 73 -14.83 -7.15 -2.19
CA HIS A 73 -16.25 -7.04 -1.89
C HIS A 73 -16.81 -5.67 -2.29
N ILE A 74 -16.10 -4.58 -1.97
CA ILE A 74 -16.48 -3.23 -2.37
C ILE A 74 -16.50 -3.10 -3.89
N LEU A 75 -15.47 -3.60 -4.59
CA LEU A 75 -15.40 -3.61 -6.05
C LEU A 75 -16.58 -4.39 -6.66
N ASN A 76 -16.90 -5.56 -6.12
CA ASN A 76 -18.03 -6.38 -6.58
C ASN A 76 -19.37 -5.66 -6.37
N LYS A 77 -19.53 -4.98 -5.23
CA LYS A 77 -20.72 -4.18 -4.94
C LYS A 77 -20.87 -3.03 -5.94
N MET A 78 -19.80 -2.26 -6.18
CA MET A 78 -19.82 -1.16 -7.15
C MET A 78 -20.10 -1.65 -8.58
N ALA A 79 -19.52 -2.79 -8.99
CA ALA A 79 -19.78 -3.39 -10.29
C ALA A 79 -21.25 -3.79 -10.49
N LYS A 80 -22.02 -3.97 -9.40
CA LYS A 80 -23.46 -4.26 -9.42
C LYS A 80 -24.34 -3.02 -9.47
N GLU A 81 -23.77 -1.83 -9.29
CA GLU A 81 -24.51 -0.58 -9.38
C GLU A 81 -24.76 -0.21 -10.85
N ALA A 82 -26.03 0.04 -11.19
CA ALA A 82 -26.40 0.47 -12.55
C ALA A 82 -25.63 1.71 -13.00
N ILE A 83 -25.39 2.66 -12.08
CA ILE A 83 -24.64 3.89 -12.35
C ILE A 83 -23.22 3.59 -12.84
N PHE A 84 -22.53 2.64 -12.21
CA PHE A 84 -21.18 2.24 -12.61
C PHE A 84 -21.17 1.62 -14.02
N GLN A 85 -22.17 0.78 -14.31
CA GLN A 85 -22.30 0.12 -15.61
C GLN A 85 -22.61 1.11 -16.72
N ASP A 86 -23.52 2.03 -16.48
CA ASP A 86 -23.88 3.09 -17.42
C ASP A 86 -22.68 3.99 -17.69
N THR A 87 -21.94 4.38 -16.65
CA THR A 87 -20.71 5.19 -16.79
C THR A 87 -19.65 4.45 -17.62
N MET A 88 -19.44 3.15 -17.36
CA MET A 88 -18.50 2.33 -18.13
C MET A 88 -18.93 2.17 -19.59
N ARG A 89 -20.23 1.98 -19.85
CA ARG A 89 -20.80 1.92 -21.19
C ARG A 89 -20.58 3.23 -21.93
N GLU A 90 -20.94 4.36 -21.32
CA GLU A 90 -20.77 5.68 -21.92
C GLU A 90 -19.30 5.96 -22.28
N PHE A 91 -18.37 5.58 -21.39
CA PHE A 91 -16.94 5.67 -21.69
C PHE A 91 -16.56 4.84 -22.93
N LEU A 92 -16.99 3.59 -23.00
CA LEU A 92 -16.69 2.72 -24.14
C LEU A 92 -17.35 3.22 -25.45
N GLU A 93 -18.56 3.76 -25.38
CA GLU A 93 -19.23 4.39 -26.51
C GLU A 93 -18.45 5.62 -27.00
N GLN A 94 -17.89 6.43 -26.09
CA GLN A 94 -16.99 7.51 -26.48
C GLN A 94 -15.75 6.96 -27.19
N GLU A 95 -15.09 5.95 -26.64
CA GLU A 95 -13.90 5.34 -27.26
C GLU A 95 -14.21 4.72 -28.64
N CYS A 96 -15.39 4.14 -28.83
CA CYS A 96 -15.86 3.67 -30.14
C CYS A 96 -15.91 4.78 -31.20
N ASN A 97 -16.09 6.03 -30.77
CA ASN A 97 -16.17 7.19 -31.65
C ASN A 97 -14.81 7.88 -31.87
N VAL A 98 -13.76 7.48 -31.15
CA VAL A 98 -12.39 8.01 -31.26
C VAL A 98 -11.50 7.08 -32.11
N LEU A 99 -10.47 7.66 -32.73
CA LEU A 99 -9.43 6.90 -33.44
C LEU A 99 -8.42 6.33 -32.44
N PRO A 100 -7.94 5.08 -32.61
CA PRO A 100 -8.07 4.26 -33.80
C PRO A 100 -9.28 3.31 -33.79
N LEU A 101 -9.99 3.19 -32.68
CA LEU A 101 -11.06 2.19 -32.51
C LEU A 101 -12.15 2.32 -33.56
N LYS A 102 -12.57 3.54 -33.89
CA LYS A 102 -13.54 3.80 -34.97
C LYS A 102 -13.13 3.23 -36.33
N LEU A 103 -11.83 3.16 -36.64
CA LEU A 103 -11.33 2.56 -37.88
C LEU A 103 -11.14 1.05 -37.77
N LEU A 104 -10.64 0.58 -36.62
CA LEU A 104 -10.34 -0.83 -36.40
C LEU A 104 -11.62 -1.66 -36.20
N MET A 105 -12.68 -1.04 -35.70
CA MET A 105 -13.94 -1.71 -35.34
C MET A 105 -15.14 -0.87 -35.78
N PRO A 106 -15.52 -0.92 -37.07
CA PRO A 106 -16.64 -0.13 -37.60
C PRO A 106 -17.99 -0.41 -36.91
N GLN A 107 -18.15 -1.58 -36.29
CA GLN A 107 -19.34 -2.01 -35.56
C GLN A 107 -19.15 -1.92 -34.04
N CYS A 108 -18.23 -1.10 -33.54
CA CYS A 108 -17.88 -1.02 -32.12
C CYS A 108 -19.11 -0.82 -31.21
N ASN A 109 -20.00 0.13 -31.55
CA ASN A 109 -21.22 0.35 -30.75
C ASN A 109 -22.14 -0.88 -30.72
N GLN A 110 -22.27 -1.58 -31.85
CA GLN A 110 -23.08 -2.81 -31.90
C GLN A 110 -22.45 -3.94 -31.07
N VAL A 111 -21.12 -4.04 -31.05
CA VAL A 111 -20.41 -4.96 -30.16
C VAL A 111 -20.65 -4.59 -28.69
N LEU A 112 -20.66 -3.31 -28.34
CA LEU A 112 -21.01 -2.89 -26.97
C LEU A 112 -22.46 -3.26 -26.63
N ASP A 113 -23.41 -3.02 -27.52
CA ASP A 113 -24.82 -3.37 -27.29
C ASP A 113 -25.02 -4.87 -27.07
N ASP A 114 -24.36 -5.70 -27.88
CA ASP A 114 -24.53 -7.16 -27.85
C ASP A 114 -23.76 -7.81 -26.69
N TYR A 115 -22.53 -7.35 -26.40
CA TYR A 115 -21.62 -8.04 -25.50
C TYR A 115 -21.45 -7.37 -24.13
N PHE A 116 -21.57 -6.05 -24.01
CA PHE A 116 -21.39 -5.38 -22.71
C PHE A 116 -22.32 -5.94 -21.63
N PRO A 117 -23.64 -6.16 -21.88
CA PRO A 117 -24.52 -6.76 -20.87
C PRO A 117 -24.07 -8.17 -20.44
N LEU A 118 -23.59 -8.98 -21.40
CA LEU A 118 -23.11 -10.34 -21.13
C LEU A 118 -21.84 -10.33 -20.28
N VAL A 119 -20.93 -9.41 -20.57
CA VAL A 119 -19.68 -9.23 -19.84
C VAL A 119 -19.96 -8.78 -18.40
N ILE A 120 -20.86 -7.80 -18.22
CA ILE A 120 -21.26 -7.33 -16.91
C ILE A 120 -21.91 -8.46 -16.10
N ASP A 121 -22.88 -9.19 -16.67
CA ASP A 121 -23.55 -10.30 -16.00
C ASP A 121 -22.55 -11.39 -15.58
N TYR A 122 -21.61 -11.74 -16.46
CA TYR A 122 -20.56 -12.71 -16.14
C TYR A 122 -19.74 -12.28 -14.91
N PHE A 123 -19.31 -11.01 -14.86
CA PHE A 123 -18.50 -10.52 -13.74
C PHE A 123 -19.28 -10.41 -12.44
N GLN A 124 -20.56 -10.03 -12.48
CA GLN A 124 -21.39 -9.95 -11.28
C GLN A 124 -21.59 -11.30 -10.56
N ASN A 125 -21.55 -12.38 -11.33
CA ASN A 125 -21.90 -13.72 -10.85
C ASN A 125 -20.68 -14.59 -10.50
N GLN A 126 -19.46 -14.20 -10.90
CA GLN A 126 -18.26 -15.06 -10.78
C GLN A 126 -17.15 -14.50 -9.88
N ILE A 127 -17.35 -13.32 -9.29
CA ILE A 127 -16.36 -12.69 -8.40
C ILE A 127 -16.59 -13.19 -6.97
N ASP A 128 -15.78 -14.18 -6.57
CA ASP A 128 -15.59 -14.60 -5.18
C ASP A 128 -14.36 -13.92 -4.59
N SER A 129 -14.56 -13.13 -3.53
CA SER A 129 -13.49 -12.34 -2.89
C SER A 129 -12.34 -13.23 -2.43
N ASN A 130 -12.65 -14.36 -1.80
CA ASN A 130 -11.65 -15.27 -1.26
C ASN A 130 -10.80 -15.89 -2.38
N SER A 131 -11.42 -16.37 -3.46
CA SER A 131 -10.72 -16.97 -4.60
C SER A 131 -9.79 -15.97 -5.29
N ILE A 132 -10.20 -14.71 -5.42
CA ILE A 132 -9.35 -13.64 -5.98
C ILE A 132 -8.17 -13.37 -5.06
N CYS A 133 -8.41 -13.20 -3.75
CA CYS A 133 -7.36 -12.92 -2.78
C CYS A 133 -6.40 -14.09 -2.59
N MET A 134 -6.85 -15.33 -2.74
CA MET A 134 -6.01 -16.52 -2.82
C MET A 134 -5.16 -16.53 -4.09
N HIS A 135 -5.74 -16.18 -5.25
CA HIS A 135 -5.01 -16.08 -6.52
C HIS A 135 -3.91 -15.01 -6.47
N LEU A 136 -4.18 -13.90 -5.75
CA LEU A 136 -3.21 -12.83 -5.49
C LEU A 136 -2.16 -13.20 -4.42
N GLY A 137 -2.28 -14.36 -3.78
CA GLY A 137 -1.36 -14.80 -2.72
C GLY A 137 -1.51 -14.06 -1.39
N LEU A 138 -2.60 -13.31 -1.21
CA LEU A 138 -2.90 -12.54 -0.01
C LEU A 138 -3.65 -13.38 1.04
N CYS A 139 -4.41 -14.38 0.60
CA CYS A 139 -5.05 -15.36 1.47
C CYS A 139 -4.40 -16.74 1.33
N LYS A 140 -4.25 -17.46 2.45
CA LYS A 140 -3.87 -18.89 2.46
C LYS A 140 -5.12 -19.75 2.29
N SER A 141 -4.98 -20.94 1.70
CA SER A 141 -6.03 -21.95 1.77
C SER A 141 -6.33 -22.27 3.24
N ARG A 142 -7.59 -22.18 3.68
CA ARG A 142 -7.99 -22.57 5.05
C ARG A 142 -7.53 -24.01 5.32
N GLN A 143 -6.40 -24.16 6.00
CA GLN A 143 -6.06 -25.39 6.70
C GLN A 143 -6.80 -25.30 8.05
N PRO A 144 -7.45 -26.37 8.54
CA PRO A 144 -7.93 -26.39 9.90
C PRO A 144 -6.73 -26.16 10.82
N GLU A 145 -6.79 -25.11 11.65
CA GLU A 145 -5.80 -24.87 12.68
C GLU A 145 -5.79 -26.07 13.64
N PRO A 146 -4.63 -26.70 13.92
CA PRO A 146 -4.57 -27.75 14.92
C PRO A 146 -4.73 -27.14 16.32
N GLU A 147 -5.67 -27.68 17.09
CA GLU A 147 -5.89 -27.39 18.53
C GLU A 147 -4.63 -27.53 19.40
#